data_AF-A0A959YVK2-F1
#
_entry.id   AF-A0A959YVK2-F1
#
_cell.length_a   1.000
_cell.length_b   1.000
_cell.length_c   1.000
_cell.angle_alpha   90.00
_cell.angle_beta   90.00
_cell.angle_gamma   90.00
#
_symmetry.space_group_name_H-M   'P 1'
#
loop_
_entity.id
_entity.type
_entity.pdbx_description
1 polymer ?
#
loop_
_entity_poly.entity_id
_entity_poly.type
_entity_poly.pdbx_seq_one_letter_code
_entity_poly.pdbx_strand_id
1 'polypeptide(L)'
;VVFGLLALAFAAIFSLFENLIQAVNILGSLLYGTILGIFLVAFFVRWVQGTAVFVAALIAQAIIFFIHFSDIELAFLWYNLLAPAIVVVLAMVLQAVLPARNTPTT
;
A
#
# COMPACT_ATOMS: atom_id res chain seq x y z
N VAL A 1 -22.48 13.29 -12.01
CA VAL A 1 -23.50 12.73 -11.09
C VAL A 1 -22.90 11.71 -10.12
N VAL A 2 -22.25 10.63 -10.58
CA VAL A 2 -21.68 9.58 -9.71
C VAL A 2 -20.69 10.10 -8.66
N PHE A 3 -19.72 10.94 -9.04
CA PHE A 3 -18.80 11.56 -8.08
C PHE A 3 -19.50 12.49 -7.07
N GLY A 4 -20.59 13.15 -7.47
CA GLY A 4 -21.39 13.98 -6.57
C GLY A 4 -22.15 13.15 -5.53
N LEU A 5 -22.71 12.01 -5.95
CA LEU A 5 -23.31 11.02 -5.04
C LEU A 5 -22.27 10.44 -4.08
N LEU A 6 -21.08 10.13 -4.58
CA LEU A 6 -19.97 9.59 -3.79
C LEU A 6 -19.48 10.62 -2.75
N ALA A 7 -19.38 11.89 -3.13
CA ALA A 7 -19.02 12.98 -2.22
C ALA A 7 -20.07 13.20 -1.12
N LEU A 8 -21.37 13.16 -1.47
CA LEU A 8 -22.47 13.24 -0.50
C LEU A 8 -22.46 12.08 0.49
N ALA A 9 -22.26 10.86 0.00
CA ALA A 9 -22.13 9.68 0.86
C ALA A 9 -20.91 9.77 1.79
N PHE A 10 -19.77 10.20 1.27
CA PHE A 10 -18.54 10.40 2.05
C PHE A 10 -18.73 11.45 3.14
N ALA A 11 -19.37 12.59 2.83
CA ALA A 11 -19.69 13.63 3.81
C ALA A 11 -20.63 13.12 4.93
N ALA A 12 -21.60 12.28 4.59
CA ALA A 12 -22.53 11.69 5.56
C ALA A 12 -21.87 10.67 6.50
N ILE A 13 -20.84 9.95 6.05
CA ILE A 13 -20.09 8.98 6.87
C ILE A 13 -19.05 9.69 7.73
N PHE A 14 -18.34 10.68 7.17
CA PHE A 14 -17.24 11.36 7.86
C PHE A 14 -17.70 12.29 9.00
N SER A 15 -18.97 12.71 9.00
CA SER A 15 -19.56 13.50 10.10
C SER A 15 -19.72 12.72 11.41
N LEU A 16 -19.61 11.39 11.38
CA LEU A 16 -19.64 10.53 12.57
C LEU A 16 -18.29 10.43 13.31
N PHE A 17 -17.19 10.86 12.69
CA PHE A 17 -15.88 10.82 13.33
C PHE A 17 -15.65 12.06 14.20
N GLU A 18 -15.23 11.87 15.44
CA GLU A 18 -14.90 12.96 16.37
C GLU A 18 -13.73 13.83 15.87
N ASN A 19 -12.78 13.23 15.15
CA ASN A 19 -11.64 13.93 14.56
C ASN A 19 -11.37 13.49 13.12
N LEU A 20 -11.75 14.33 12.16
CA LEU A 20 -11.59 14.06 10.73
C LEU A 20 -10.11 13.98 10.30
N ILE A 21 -9.24 14.77 10.92
CA ILE A 21 -7.79 14.75 10.62
C ILE A 21 -7.21 13.40 11.00
N GLN A 22 -7.59 12.87 12.17
CA GLN A 22 -7.17 11.55 12.62
C GLN A 22 -7.72 10.45 11.71
N ALA A 23 -9.01 10.50 11.35
CA ALA A 23 -9.63 9.52 10.46
C ALA A 23 -8.91 9.46 9.10
N VAL A 24 -8.61 10.62 8.51
CA VAL A 24 -7.86 10.70 7.24
C VAL A 24 -6.43 10.19 7.41
N ASN A 25 -5.78 10.44 8.54
CA ASN A 25 -4.41 9.98 8.77
C ASN A 25 -4.32 8.45 8.98
N ILE A 26 -5.31 7.85 9.64
CA ILE A 26 -5.43 6.39 9.74
C ILE A 26 -5.63 5.78 8.35
N LEU A 27 -6.60 6.30 7.58
CA LEU A 27 -6.89 5.80 6.24
C LEU A 27 -5.70 5.99 5.29
N GLY A 28 -5.05 7.15 5.37
CA GLY A 28 -3.84 7.46 4.63
C GLY A 28 -2.70 6.50 4.99
N SER A 29 -2.50 6.19 6.26
CA SER A 29 -1.44 5.28 6.69
C SER A 29 -1.67 3.83 6.24
N LEU A 30 -2.93 3.40 6.15
CA LEU A 30 -3.31 2.07 5.68
C LEU A 30 -3.11 1.87 4.17
N LEU A 31 -3.31 2.91 3.36
CA LEU A 31 -3.30 2.81 1.90
C LEU A 31 -2.04 3.40 1.26
N TYR A 32 -1.58 4.56 1.73
CA TYR A 32 -0.43 5.24 1.12
C TYR A 32 0.90 4.57 1.42
N GLY A 33 1.04 3.86 2.54
CA GLY A 33 2.28 3.15 2.85
C GLY A 33 2.68 2.14 1.75
N THR A 34 1.72 1.35 1.27
CA THR A 34 1.95 0.39 0.17
C THR A 34 2.29 1.12 -1.13
N ILE A 35 1.58 2.22 -1.44
CA ILE A 35 1.82 3.04 -2.64
C ILE A 35 3.23 3.65 -2.61
N LEU A 36 3.65 4.19 -1.46
CA LEU A 36 5.01 4.69 -1.26
C LEU A 36 6.05 3.60 -1.53
N GLY A 37 5.79 2.37 -1.07
CA GLY A 37 6.64 1.20 -1.33
C GLY A 37 6.81 0.89 -2.81
N ILE A 38 5.73 0.93 -3.58
CA ILE A 38 5.76 0.75 -5.04
C ILE A 38 6.66 1.80 -5.69
N PHE A 39 6.50 3.07 -5.31
CA PHE A 39 7.32 4.15 -5.83
C PHE A 39 8.80 4.00 -5.45
N LEU A 40 9.09 3.59 -4.21
CA LEU A 40 10.46 3.32 -3.75
C LEU A 40 11.13 2.26 -4.63
N VAL A 41 10.46 1.14 -4.88
CA VAL A 41 11.00 0.08 -5.74
C VAL A 41 11.20 0.59 -7.17
N ALA A 42 10.23 1.32 -7.72
CA ALA A 42 10.31 1.85 -9.08
C ALA A 42 11.47 2.84 -9.29
N PHE A 43 11.76 3.70 -8.30
CA PHE A 43 12.82 4.71 -8.40
C PHE A 43 14.21 4.18 -8.02
N PHE A 44 14.32 3.44 -6.91
CA PHE A 44 15.60 3.04 -6.33
C PHE A 44 16.05 1.64 -6.76
N VAL A 45 15.14 0.77 -7.17
CA VAL A 45 15.41 -0.66 -7.40
C VAL A 45 15.02 -1.06 -8.84
N ARG A 46 15.69 -0.45 -9.81
CA ARG A 46 15.33 -0.49 -11.26
C ARG A 46 15.36 -1.87 -11.93
N TRP A 47 15.98 -2.87 -11.27
CA TRP A 47 16.06 -4.26 -11.77
C TRP A 47 14.80 -5.07 -11.46
N VAL A 48 13.94 -4.59 -10.56
CA VAL A 48 12.68 -5.27 -10.21
C VAL A 48 11.61 -4.98 -11.26
N GLN A 49 11.01 -6.04 -11.78
CA GLN A 49 9.96 -5.99 -12.80
C GLN A 49 8.63 -5.60 -12.18
N GLY A 50 7.77 -4.92 -12.95
CA GLY A 50 6.46 -4.45 -12.48
C GLY A 50 5.56 -5.57 -11.92
N THR A 51 5.64 -6.79 -12.47
CA THR A 51 4.90 -7.95 -11.95
C THR A 51 5.30 -8.30 -10.52
N ALA A 52 6.60 -8.29 -10.21
CA ALA A 52 7.09 -8.58 -8.86
C ALA A 52 6.65 -7.49 -7.88
N VAL A 53 6.72 -6.20 -8.29
CA VAL A 53 6.23 -5.08 -7.47
C VAL A 53 4.73 -5.18 -7.21
N PHE A 54 3.94 -5.54 -8.22
CA PHE A 54 2.50 -5.66 -8.10
C PHE A 54 2.09 -6.79 -7.13
N VAL A 55 2.71 -7.96 -7.26
CA VAL A 55 2.46 -9.09 -6.34
C VAL A 55 2.90 -8.74 -4.93
N ALA A 56 4.07 -8.12 -4.76
CA ALA A 56 4.54 -7.63 -3.47
C ALA A 56 3.58 -6.63 -2.84
N ALA A 57 3.04 -5.69 -3.62
CA ALA A 57 2.08 -4.70 -3.15
C ALA A 57 0.77 -5.32 -2.67
N LEU A 58 0.24 -6.31 -3.40
CA LEU A 58 -0.97 -7.03 -2.98
C LEU A 58 -0.76 -7.80 -1.67
N ILE A 59 0.36 -8.51 -1.55
CA ILE A 59 0.70 -9.25 -0.34
C ILE A 59 0.91 -8.29 0.83
N ALA A 60 1.66 -7.20 0.63
CA ALA A 60 1.88 -6.18 1.64
C ALA A 60 0.56 -5.55 2.11
N GLN A 61 -0.33 -5.20 1.19
CA GLN A 61 -1.63 -4.64 1.55
C GLN A 61 -2.47 -5.62 2.38
N ALA A 62 -2.47 -6.90 2.00
CA ALA A 62 -3.17 -7.93 2.76
C ALA A 62 -2.59 -8.11 4.17
N ILE A 63 -1.25 -8.09 4.32
CA ILE A 63 -0.58 -8.16 5.62
C ILE A 63 -0.95 -6.95 6.49
N ILE A 64 -0.93 -5.74 5.93
CA ILE A 64 -1.26 -4.51 6.68
C ILE A 64 -2.71 -4.53 7.14
N PHE A 65 -3.65 -4.97 6.30
CA PHE A 65 -5.04 -5.18 6.73
C PHE A 65 -5.15 -6.25 7.81
N PHE A 66 -4.45 -7.38 7.66
CA PHE A 66 -4.44 -8.42 8.68
C PHE A 66 -3.95 -7.89 10.04
N ILE A 67 -2.85 -7.13 10.06
CA ILE A 67 -2.31 -6.52 11.28
C ILE A 67 -3.31 -5.53 11.88
N HIS A 68 -3.94 -4.69 11.05
CA HIS A 68 -4.91 -3.68 11.50
C HIS A 68 -6.17 -4.28 12.14
N PHE A 69 -6.63 -5.44 11.66
CA PHE A 69 -7.78 -6.16 12.22
C PHE A 69 -7.41 -7.16 13.32
N SER A 70 -6.12 -7.36 13.58
CA SER A 70 -5.65 -8.20 14.70
C SER A 70 -5.65 -7.41 16.00
N ASP A 71 -5.62 -8.10 17.15
CA ASP A 71 -5.49 -7.49 18.48
C ASP A 71 -4.10 -6.87 18.77
N ILE A 72 -3.34 -6.54 17.73
CA ILE A 72 -2.00 -5.95 17.85
C ILE A 72 -2.17 -4.43 17.95
N GLU A 73 -1.88 -3.88 19.12
CA GLU A 73 -1.91 -2.43 19.36
C GLU A 73 -0.71 -1.73 18.68
N LEU A 74 -0.86 -1.40 17.41
CA LEU A 74 0.09 -0.58 16.65
C LEU A 74 -0.48 0.80 16.38
N ALA A 75 0.28 1.85 16.71
CA ALA A 75 -0.08 3.20 16.34
C ALA A 75 -0.10 3.32 14.80
N PHE A 76 -1.17 3.91 14.25
CA PHE A 76 -1.42 3.93 12.81
C PHE A 76 -0.27 4.53 11.99
N LEU A 77 0.55 5.41 12.57
CA LEU A 77 1.72 5.99 11.92
C LEU A 77 2.76 4.94 11.53
N TRP A 78 2.85 3.81 12.25
CA TRP A 78 3.79 2.74 11.93
C TRP A 78 3.49 2.06 10.59
N TYR A 79 2.23 2.07 10.14
CA TYR A 79 1.88 1.52 8.82
C TYR A 79 2.61 2.26 7.69
N ASN A 80 2.91 3.56 7.86
CA ASN A 80 3.67 4.34 6.88
C ASN A 80 5.13 3.89 6.73
N LEU A 81 5.70 3.22 7.74
CA LEU A 81 7.05 2.68 7.68
C LEU A 81 7.04 1.19 7.31
N LEU A 82 6.14 0.41 7.92
CA LEU A 82 6.05 -1.02 7.73
C LEU A 82 5.59 -1.40 6.32
N ALA A 83 4.53 -0.77 5.82
CA ALA A 83 3.99 -1.11 4.51
C ALA A 83 5.01 -0.93 3.37
N PRO A 84 5.70 0.22 3.22
CA PRO A 84 6.70 0.36 2.16
C PRO A 84 7.90 -0.57 2.34
N ALA A 85 8.32 -0.81 3.59
CA ALA A 85 9.41 -1.76 3.86
C ALA A 85 9.05 -3.19 3.43
N ILE A 86 7.84 -3.65 3.74
CA ILE A 86 7.34 -4.96 3.32
C ILE A 86 7.28 -5.05 1.79
N VAL A 87 6.75 -4.02 1.12
CA VAL A 87 6.71 -3.98 -0.36
C VAL A 87 8.11 -4.09 -0.94
N VAL A 88 9.07 -3.30 -0.45
CA VAL A 88 10.44 -3.29 -0.97
C VAL A 88 11.10 -4.66 -0.78
N VAL A 89 11.03 -5.24 0.43
CA VAL A 89 11.63 -6.55 0.71
C VAL A 89 10.96 -7.65 -0.11
N LEU A 90 9.63 -7.73 -0.13
CA LEU A 90 8.91 -8.75 -0.90
C LEU A 90 9.18 -8.60 -2.40
N ALA A 91 9.22 -7.39 -2.94
CA ALA A 91 9.49 -7.18 -4.35
C ALA A 91 10.88 -7.66 -4.75
N MET A 92 11.90 -7.41 -3.92
CA MET A 92 13.26 -7.92 -4.15
C MET A 92 13.33 -9.45 -4.05
N VAL A 93 12.69 -10.05 -3.04
CA VAL A 93 12.67 -11.51 -2.86
C VAL A 93 11.93 -12.19 -4.01
N LEU A 94 10.74 -11.69 -4.38
CA LEU A 94 9.97 -12.22 -5.49
C LEU A 94 10.71 -12.07 -6.81
N GLN A 95 11.39 -10.95 -7.04
CA GLN A 95 12.20 -10.77 -8.25
C GLN A 95 13.38 -11.74 -8.32
N ALA A 96 14.00 -12.08 -7.19
CA ALA A 96 15.09 -13.03 -7.15
C ALA A 96 14.63 -14.47 -7.48
N VAL A 97 13.38 -14.81 -7.15
CA VAL A 97 12.79 -16.13 -7.42
C VAL A 97 12.15 -16.20 -8.82
N LEU A 98 11.59 -15.09 -9.31
CA LEU A 98 10.98 -15.01 -10.63
C LEU A 98 12.07 -14.91 -11.72
N PRO A 99 12.00 -15.74 -12.78
CA PRO A 99 12.92 -15.60 -13.91
C PRO A 99 12.83 -14.19 -14.50
N ALA A 100 13.98 -13.52 -14.67
CA ALA A 100 14.04 -12.28 -15.43
C ALA A 100 13.44 -12.55 -16.82
N ARG A 101 12.32 -11.90 -17.13
CA ARG A 101 11.69 -12.06 -18.44
C ARG A 101 12.60 -11.38 -19.44
N ASN A 102 13.38 -12.18 -20.17
CA ASN A 102 14.20 -11.73 -21.29
C ASN A 102 13.27 -11.06 -22.30
N THR A 103 13.33 -9.73 -22.37
CA THR A 103 12.70 -8.99 -23.48
C THR A 103 13.37 -9.45 -24.77
N PRO A 104 12.64 -9.95 -25.78
CA PRO A 104 13.25 -10.24 -27.07
C PRO A 104 13.73 -8.91 -27.66
N THR A 105 15.03 -8.73 -27.77
CA THR A 105 15.63 -7.67 -28.58
C THR A 105 15.27 -7.97 -30.03
N THR A 106 14.39 -7.15 -30.60
CA THR A 106 14.19 -7.06 -32.06
C THR A 106 14.72 -5.72 -32.51
#